data_AF-A0A372RIW1-F1
#
_entry.id   AF-A0A372RIW1-F1
#
_cell.length_a   1.000
_cell.length_b   1.000
_cell.length_c   1.000
_cell.angle_alpha   90.00
_cell.angle_beta   90.00
_cell.angle_gamma   90.00
#
_symmetry.space_group_name_H-M   'P 1'
#
loop_
_entity.id
_entity.type
_entity.pdbx_description
1 polymer ?
#
loop_
_entity_poly.entity_id
_entity_poly.type
_entity_poly.pdbx_seq_one_letter_code
_entity_poly.pdbx_strand_id
1 'polypeptide(L)' 'MNSLYIELNLLERFGKSENAIIDDFIFKNELKWIPYNKFKNIEYLNEGGFGIIYKATWLNNN' A
#
# COMPACT_ATOMS: atom_id res chain seq x y z
N MET A 1 8.93 -23.46 -8.60
CA MET A 1 8.92 -21.99 -8.58
C MET A 1 8.73 -21.55 -7.13
N ASN A 2 9.68 -20.82 -6.56
CA ASN A 2 9.84 -20.66 -5.10
C ASN A 2 8.99 -19.51 -4.52
N SER A 3 8.47 -19.70 -3.31
CA SER A 3 7.80 -18.66 -2.50
C SER A 3 8.63 -17.38 -2.39
N LEU A 4 9.94 -17.50 -2.23
CA LEU A 4 10.88 -16.38 -2.17
C LEU A 4 10.83 -15.50 -3.44
N TYR A 5 10.64 -16.09 -4.62
CA TYR A 5 10.57 -15.35 -5.88
C TYR A 5 9.28 -14.55 -5.99
N ILE A 6 8.15 -15.09 -5.49
CA ILE A 6 6.88 -14.37 -5.44
C ILE A 6 6.98 -13.20 -4.46
N GLU A 7 7.56 -13.44 -3.29
CA GLU A 7 7.75 -12.42 -2.26
C GLU A 7 8.67 -11.28 -2.74
N LEU A 8 9.79 -11.60 -3.40
CA LEU A 8 10.69 -10.62 -4.03
C LEU A 8 9.97 -9.77 -5.08
N ASN A 9 9.20 -10.38 -6.00
CA ASN A 9 8.46 -9.63 -7.02
C ASN A 9 7.36 -8.73 -6.41
N LEU A 10 6.69 -9.19 -5.35
CA LEU A 10 5.70 -8.39 -4.64
C LEU A 10 6.34 -7.20 -3.93
N LEU A 11 7.53 -7.39 -3.35
CA LEU A 11 8.31 -6.33 -2.69
C LEU A 11 8.87 -5.28 -3.65
N GLU A 12 9.24 -5.66 -4.87
CA GLU A 12 9.67 -4.69 -5.87
C GLU A 12 8.49 -3.87 -6.40
N ARG A 13 7.32 -4.49 -6.52
CA ARG A 13 6.13 -3.85 -7.08
C ARG A 13 5.33 -3.04 -6.04
N PHE A 14 5.32 -3.49 -4.79
CA PHE A 14 4.58 -2.91 -3.68
C PHE A 14 5.53 -2.68 -2.50
N GLY A 15 5.27 -1.63 -1.72
CA GLY A 15 6.14 -1.35 -0.58
C GLY A 15 5.80 -2.18 0.65
N LYS A 16 6.45 -1.84 1.77
CA LYS A 16 6.13 -2.33 3.12
C LYS A 16 5.58 -1.20 3.99
N SER A 17 4.86 -1.56 5.04
CA SER A 17 4.26 -0.63 5.99
C SER A 17 5.24 -0.13 7.06
N GLU A 18 6.46 -0.68 7.09
CA GLU A 18 7.46 -0.47 8.14
C GLU A 18 7.05 -1.07 9.50
N ASN A 19 5.98 -1.86 9.54
CA ASN A 19 5.53 -2.60 10.70
C ASN A 19 5.46 -4.10 10.35
N ALA A 20 6.32 -4.90 10.97
CA ALA A 20 6.43 -6.33 10.67
C ALA A 20 5.13 -7.12 10.91
N ILE A 21 4.32 -6.73 11.90
CA ILE A 21 3.04 -7.40 12.21
C ILE A 21 2.02 -7.08 11.10
N ILE A 22 1.97 -5.83 10.66
CA ILE A 22 1.08 -5.41 9.57
C ILE A 22 1.53 -6.04 8.25
N ASP A 23 2.83 -6.07 7.99
CA ASP A 23 3.40 -6.68 6.78
C ASP A 23 3.09 -8.18 6.70
N ASP A 24 3.22 -8.91 7.82
CA ASP A 24 2.84 -10.33 7.91
C ASP A 24 1.34 -10.54 7.66
N PHE A 25 0.48 -9.69 8.24
CA PHE A 25 -0.96 -9.72 7.97
C PHE A 25 -1.27 -9.48 6.49
N ILE A 26 -0.65 -8.47 5.87
CA ILE A 26 -0.82 -8.14 4.46
C ILE A 26 -0.39 -9.31 3.58
N PHE A 27 0.77 -9.90 3.85
CA PHE A 27 1.28 -11.04 3.10
C PHE A 27 0.38 -12.28 3.22
N LYS A 28 -0.02 -12.64 4.45
CA LYS A 28 -0.89 -13.80 4.71
C LYS A 28 -2.27 -13.70 4.06
N ASN A 29 -2.76 -12.47 3.88
CA ASN A 29 -4.06 -12.20 3.28
C ASN A 29 -3.97 -11.77 1.80
N GLU A 30 -2.79 -11.90 1.18
CA GLU A 30 -2.55 -11.52 -0.23
C GLU A 30 -2.95 -10.06 -0.57
N LEU A 31 -2.83 -9.17 0.42
CA LEU A 31 -3.12 -7.75 0.28
C LEU A 31 -1.92 -7.01 -0.31
N LYS A 32 -2.17 -5.82 -0.86
CA LYS A 32 -1.15 -4.97 -1.47
C LYS A 32 -0.99 -3.70 -0.65
N TRP A 33 0.24 -3.44 -0.19
CA TRP A 33 0.58 -2.19 0.48
C TRP A 33 1.07 -1.15 -0.52
N ILE A 34 0.51 0.06 -0.46
CA ILE A 34 0.94 1.19 -1.28
C ILE A 34 1.52 2.25 -0.34
N PRO A 35 2.84 2.52 -0.40
CA PRO A 35 3.46 3.56 0.40
C PRO A 35 2.84 4.94 0.13
N TYR A 36 2.72 5.75 1.18
CA TYR A 36 2.13 7.09 1.10
C TYR A 36 2.82 7.99 0.06
N ASN A 37 4.14 7.88 -0.08
CA ASN A 37 4.93 8.65 -1.05
C ASN A 37 4.64 8.31 -2.53
N LYS A 38 3.83 7.28 -2.80
CA LYS A 38 3.32 6.95 -4.14
C LYS A 38 2.05 7.72 -4.49
N PHE A 39 1.56 8.60 -3.63
CA PHE A 39 0.42 9.47 -3.92
C PHE A 39 0.86 10.93 -4.15
N LYS A 40 0.23 11.62 -5.09
CA LYS A 40 0.36 13.07 -5.34
C LYS A 40 -1.01 13.75 -5.36
N ASN A 41 -1.01 15.07 -5.33
CA ASN A 41 -2.22 15.91 -5.40
C ASN A 41 -3.25 15.46 -4.35
N ILE A 42 -2.78 15.35 -3.11
CA ILE A 42 -3.59 14.88 -1.97
C ILE A 42 -4.47 16.04 -1.54
N GLU A 43 -5.76 15.92 -1.78
CA GLU A 43 -6.77 16.93 -1.54
C GLU A 43 -7.79 16.40 -0.54
N TYR A 44 -8.18 17.23 0.43
CA TYR A 44 -9.27 16.92 1.33
C TYR A 44 -10.58 16.78 0.54
N LEU A 45 -11.35 15.73 0.81
CA LEU A 45 -12.65 15.50 0.19
C LEU A 45 -13.79 15.70 1.19
N ASN A 46 -13.73 15.03 2.34
CA ASN A 46 -14.78 15.10 3.37
C ASN A 46 -14.30 14.51 4.70
N GLU A 47 -15.08 14.71 5.77
CA GLU A 47 -14.91 14.10 7.08
C GLU A 47 -16.26 13.54 7.56
N GLY A 48 -16.24 12.35 8.14
CA GLY A 48 -17.41 11.72 8.73
C GLY A 48 -17.07 11.05 10.06
N GLY A 49 -18.05 10.38 10.67
CA GLY A 49 -17.86 9.76 11.99
C GLY A 49 -16.81 8.65 12.07
N PHE A 50 -16.33 8.15 10.93
CA PHE A 50 -15.33 7.08 10.83
C PHE A 50 -13.96 7.57 10.33
N GLY A 51 -13.80 8.88 10.10
CA GLY A 51 -12.52 9.47 9.70
C GLY A 51 -12.62 10.46 8.54
N ILE A 52 -11.44 10.83 8.04
CA ILE A 52 -11.24 11.84 7.01
C ILE A 52 -10.95 11.17 5.66
N ILE A 53 -11.58 11.66 4.61
CA ILE A 53 -11.44 11.18 3.24
C ILE A 53 -10.59 12.18 2.45
N TYR A 54 -9.56 11.67 1.81
CA TYR A 54 -8.72 12.42 0.87
C TYR A 54 -8.84 11.82 -0.53
N LYS A 55 -8.79 12.68 -1.54
CA LYS A 55 -8.61 12.31 -2.94
C LYS A 55 -7.14 12.45 -3.29
N ALA A 56 -6.56 11.49 -4.00
CA ALA A 56 -5.18 11.56 -4.44
C ALA A 56 -4.98 10.87 -5.79
N THR A 57 -3.94 11.28 -6.52
CA THR A 57 -3.45 10.59 -7.71
C THR A 57 -2.41 9.55 -7.30
N TRP A 58 -2.64 8.29 -7.64
CA TRP A 58 -1.64 7.23 -7.46
C TRP A 58 -0.59 7.27 -8.58
N LEU A 59 0.68 7.42 -8.21
CA LEU A 59 1.84 7.37 -9.10
C LEU A 59 2.22 5.92 -9.41
N ASN A 60 1.37 5.26 -10.18
CA ASN A 60 1.73 3.98 -10.76
C ASN A 60 2.38 4.23 -12.12
N ASN A 61 3.70 4.17 -12.17
CA ASN A 61 4.43 4.12 -13.44
C ASN A 61 4.32 2.68 -13.94
N ASN A 62 3.33 2.42 -14.80
CA ASN A 62 3.22 1.15 -15.52
C ASN A 62 4.42 0.92 -16.44
#